data_AF-A0A942BSX2-F1
#
_entry.id   AF-A0A942BSX2-F1
#
_cell.length_a   1.000
_cell.length_b   1.000
_cell.length_c   1.000
_cell.angle_alpha   90.00
_cell.angle_beta   90.00
_cell.angle_gamma   90.00
#
_symmetry.space_group_name_H-M   'P 1'
#
loop_
_entity.id
_entity.type
_entity.pdbx_description
1 polymer ?
#
loop_
_entity_poly.entity_id
_entity_poly.type
_entity_poly.pdbx_seq_one_letter_code
_entity_poly.pdbx_strand_id
1 'polypeptide(L)'
;MPAYSSEKEILDLVESFENATIAREEWKHREHLVVALYYVSQFDLGAATERMRRGILRLLEHGFGVDLEKEMPYHETLTIFWMNAVHAFWLDHKHLPFAEIANDIAESLDKDHPLKFYTRELLFSDEARKRF
;
A
#
# COMPACT_ATOMS: atom_id res chain seq x y z
N MET A 1 4.06 1.06 21.44
CA MET A 1 2.72 0.43 21.50
C MET A 1 2.36 0.03 20.08
N PRO A 2 1.78 -1.15 19.86
CA PRO A 2 1.39 -1.59 18.53
C PRO A 2 0.39 -0.60 17.93
N ALA A 3 0.49 -0.36 16.63
CA ALA A 3 -0.44 0.48 15.89
C ALA A 3 -1.81 -0.20 15.72
N TYR A 4 -1.80 -1.53 15.61
CA TYR A 4 -3.00 -2.37 15.51
C TYR A 4 -3.01 -3.40 16.64
N SER A 5 -4.05 -3.40 17.44
CA SER A 5 -4.25 -4.33 18.57
C SER A 5 -5.22 -5.47 18.23
N SER A 6 -5.91 -5.39 17.10
CA SER A 6 -6.83 -6.44 16.63
C SER A 6 -6.97 -6.48 15.11
N GLU A 7 -7.41 -7.61 14.58
CA GLU A 7 -7.79 -7.74 13.17
C GLU A 7 -8.94 -6.80 12.78
N LYS A 8 -9.83 -6.48 13.72
CA LYS A 8 -10.95 -5.56 13.47
C LYS A 8 -10.46 -4.17 13.05
N GLU A 9 -9.44 -3.62 13.71
CA GLU A 9 -8.88 -2.31 13.35
C GLU A 9 -8.28 -2.30 11.94
N ILE A 10 -7.72 -3.42 11.50
CA ILE A 10 -7.20 -3.58 10.14
C ILE A 10 -8.36 -3.66 9.14
N LEU A 11 -9.42 -4.40 9.46
CA LEU A 11 -10.62 -4.47 8.61
C LEU A 11 -11.32 -3.11 8.50
N ASP A 12 -11.42 -2.35 9.60
CA ASP A 12 -11.98 -1.00 9.60
C ASP A 12 -11.15 -0.06 8.70
N LEU A 13 -9.81 -0.17 8.75
CA LEU A 13 -8.92 0.57 7.84
C LEU A 13 -9.17 0.18 6.37
N VAL A 14 -9.20 -1.11 6.05
CA VAL A 14 -9.45 -1.59 4.69
C VAL A 14 -10.81 -1.10 4.19
N GLU A 15 -11.86 -1.21 5.01
CA GLU A 15 -13.19 -0.73 4.68
C GLU A 15 -13.20 0.77 4.40
N SER A 16 -12.52 1.58 5.21
CA SER A 16 -12.41 3.02 4.98
C SER A 16 -11.65 3.38 3.69
N PHE A 17 -10.62 2.60 3.35
CA PHE A 17 -9.89 2.75 2.09
C PHE A 17 -10.78 2.35 0.89
N GLU A 18 -11.42 1.19 0.95
CA GLU A 18 -12.29 0.68 -0.11
C GLU A 18 -13.48 1.60 -0.38
N ASN A 19 -14.00 2.25 0.67
CA ASN A 19 -15.06 3.24 0.57
C ASN A 19 -14.57 4.67 0.28
N ALA A 20 -13.25 4.91 0.22
CA ALA A 20 -12.62 6.23 0.04
C ALA A 20 -13.07 7.26 1.08
N THR A 21 -13.22 6.81 2.32
CA THR A 21 -13.62 7.62 3.47
C THR A 21 -12.48 7.84 4.47
N ILE A 22 -11.33 7.17 4.30
CA ILE A 22 -10.12 7.47 5.08
C ILE A 22 -9.69 8.92 4.89
N ALA A 23 -9.34 9.60 5.98
CA ALA A 23 -8.86 10.98 5.91
C ALA A 23 -7.47 11.07 5.26
N ARG A 24 -7.21 12.17 4.57
CA ARG A 24 -5.94 12.37 3.85
C ARG A 24 -4.73 12.36 4.78
N GLU A 25 -4.90 12.87 5.99
CA GLU A 25 -3.87 12.93 7.02
C GLU A 25 -3.58 11.55 7.65
N GLU A 26 -4.52 10.61 7.52
CA GLU A 26 -4.42 9.24 8.02
C GLU A 26 -3.84 8.29 6.97
N TRP A 27 -3.99 8.58 5.68
CA TRP A 27 -3.44 7.76 4.60
C TRP A 27 -1.91 7.95 4.44
N LYS A 28 -1.13 7.25 5.29
CA LYS A 28 0.34 7.27 5.25
C LYS A 28 0.88 5.94 4.75
N HIS A 29 2.21 5.85 4.71
CA HIS A 29 2.94 4.67 4.25
C HIS A 29 2.54 3.39 5.00
N ARG A 30 2.35 3.48 6.32
CA ARG A 30 1.93 2.34 7.14
C ARG A 30 0.58 1.80 6.68
N GLU A 31 -0.42 2.67 6.56
CA GLU A 31 -1.78 2.29 6.19
C GLU A 31 -1.81 1.68 4.78
N HIS A 32 -1.01 2.23 3.85
CA HIS A 32 -0.79 1.64 2.53
C HIS A 32 -0.28 0.20 2.62
N LEU A 33 0.75 -0.07 3.42
CA LEU A 33 1.32 -1.41 3.57
C LEU A 33 0.32 -2.39 4.21
N VAL A 34 -0.48 -1.93 5.16
CA VAL A 34 -1.48 -2.79 5.84
C VAL A 34 -2.63 -3.15 4.91
N VAL A 35 -3.11 -2.21 4.09
CA VAL A 35 -4.10 -2.53 3.03
C VAL A 35 -3.51 -3.49 2.01
N ALA A 36 -2.26 -3.29 1.58
CA ALA A 36 -1.58 -4.22 0.69
C ALA A 36 -1.44 -5.62 1.32
N LEU A 37 -1.10 -5.70 2.61
CA LEU A 37 -1.00 -6.95 3.37
C LEU A 37 -2.32 -7.69 3.38
N TYR A 38 -3.42 -6.98 3.65
CA TYR A 38 -4.76 -7.56 3.55
C TYR A 38 -5.00 -8.14 2.16
N TYR A 39 -4.77 -7.40 1.08
CA TYR A 39 -5.02 -7.91 -0.26
C TYR A 39 -4.17 -9.12 -0.64
N VAL A 40 -2.87 -9.14 -0.34
CA VAL A 40 -2.02 -10.31 -0.66
C VAL A 40 -2.32 -11.53 0.21
N SER A 41 -2.97 -11.34 1.37
CA SER A 41 -3.43 -12.46 2.20
C SER A 41 -4.70 -13.13 1.67
N GLN A 42 -5.53 -12.40 0.90
CA GLN A 42 -6.84 -12.84 0.43
C GLN A 42 -6.85 -13.23 -1.06
N PHE A 43 -5.94 -12.69 -1.86
CA PHE A 43 -5.92 -12.84 -3.30
C PHE A 43 -4.52 -13.22 -3.81
N ASP A 44 -4.45 -13.78 -5.02
CA ASP A 44 -3.17 -13.88 -5.70
C ASP A 44 -2.58 -12.47 -5.96
N LEU A 45 -1.25 -12.41 -6.11
CA LEU A 45 -0.52 -11.15 -6.24
C LEU A 45 -1.06 -10.25 -7.38
N GLY A 46 -1.49 -10.84 -8.50
CA GLY A 46 -2.02 -10.08 -9.64
C GLY A 46 -3.34 -9.40 -9.28
N ALA A 47 -4.29 -10.17 -8.75
CA ALA A 47 -5.57 -9.66 -8.29
C ALA A 47 -5.43 -8.66 -7.12
N ALA A 48 -4.53 -8.92 -6.18
CA ALA A 48 -4.23 -8.01 -5.07
C ALA A 48 -3.68 -6.66 -5.58
N THR A 49 -2.77 -6.71 -6.55
CA THR A 49 -2.16 -5.50 -7.14
C THR A 49 -3.20 -4.66 -7.88
N GLU A 50 -4.08 -5.30 -8.65
CA GLU A 50 -5.15 -4.61 -9.36
C GLU A 50 -6.15 -3.95 -8.39
N ARG A 51 -6.47 -4.62 -7.27
CA ARG A 51 -7.29 -4.03 -6.21
C ARG A 51 -6.64 -2.80 -5.60
N MET A 52 -5.34 -2.88 -5.28
CA MET A 52 -4.59 -1.76 -4.73
C MET A 52 -4.55 -0.56 -5.70
N ARG A 53 -4.26 -0.82 -6.98
CA ARG A 53 -4.27 0.19 -8.05
C ARG A 53 -5.62 0.91 -8.12
N ARG A 54 -6.73 0.16 -8.23
CA ARG A 54 -8.08 0.73 -8.31
C ARG A 54 -8.44 1.51 -7.04
N GLY A 55 -8.13 0.96 -5.87
CA GLY A 55 -8.41 1.60 -4.60
C GLY A 55 -7.69 2.94 -4.44
N ILE A 56 -6.39 3.00 -4.79
CA ILE A 56 -5.63 4.26 -4.72
C ILE A 56 -6.22 5.31 -5.68
N LEU A 57 -6.49 4.94 -6.93
CA LEU A 57 -7.07 5.88 -7.91
C LEU A 57 -8.45 6.39 -7.44
N ARG A 58 -9.31 5.48 -6.94
CA ARG A 58 -10.62 5.81 -6.38
C ARG A 58 -10.50 6.75 -5.17
N LEU A 59 -9.54 6.51 -4.28
CA LEU A 59 -9.28 7.34 -3.11
C LEU A 59 -8.80 8.74 -3.50
N LEU A 60 -7.87 8.84 -4.45
CA LEU A 60 -7.38 10.12 -4.96
C LEU A 60 -8.52 10.97 -5.54
N GLU A 61 -9.33 10.39 -6.43
CA GLU A 61 -10.41 11.10 -7.10
C GLU A 61 -11.56 11.44 -6.14
N HIS A 62 -12.10 10.46 -5.43
CA HIS A 62 -13.34 10.64 -4.66
C HIS A 62 -13.13 10.98 -3.19
N GLY A 63 -12.05 10.48 -2.57
CA GLY A 63 -11.75 10.77 -1.17
C GLY A 63 -11.00 12.09 -1.01
N PHE A 64 -10.02 12.36 -1.87
CA PHE A 64 -9.14 13.53 -1.75
C PHE A 64 -9.45 14.65 -2.74
N GLY A 65 -10.39 14.44 -3.68
CA GLY A 65 -10.80 15.46 -4.66
C GLY A 65 -9.70 15.82 -5.66
N VAL A 66 -8.79 14.89 -5.96
CA VAL A 66 -7.72 15.09 -6.95
C VAL A 66 -8.28 14.98 -8.36
N ASP A 67 -8.05 16.00 -9.17
CA ASP A 67 -8.30 15.96 -10.60
C ASP A 67 -7.15 15.22 -11.30
N LEU A 68 -7.39 13.94 -11.62
CA LEU A 68 -6.38 13.04 -12.20
C LEU A 68 -5.93 13.45 -13.61
N GLU A 69 -6.65 14.32 -14.30
CA GLU A 69 -6.22 14.88 -15.59
C GLU A 69 -5.20 16.00 -15.41
N LYS A 70 -5.24 16.71 -14.27
CA LYS A 70 -4.32 17.81 -13.94
C LYS A 70 -3.08 17.35 -13.18
N GLU A 71 -3.26 16.40 -12.27
CA GLU A 71 -2.16 15.85 -11.46
C GLU A 71 -2.33 14.34 -11.33
N MET A 72 -1.25 13.59 -11.49
CA MET A 72 -1.24 12.14 -11.28
C MET A 72 -0.31 11.79 -10.10
N PRO A 73 -0.78 11.88 -8.83
CA PRO A 73 0.03 11.52 -7.67
C PRO A 73 0.35 10.02 -7.62
N TYR A 74 -0.46 9.20 -8.29
CA TYR A 74 -0.27 7.76 -8.41
C TYR A 74 1.06 7.41 -9.09
N HIS A 75 1.68 6.32 -8.63
CA HIS A 75 2.98 5.87 -9.12
C HIS A 75 2.99 4.35 -9.30
N GLU A 76 2.79 3.89 -10.54
CA GLU A 76 2.59 2.48 -10.88
C GLU A 76 3.74 1.59 -10.41
N THR A 77 4.97 1.94 -10.75
CA THR A 77 6.16 1.17 -10.35
C THR A 77 6.33 1.05 -8.84
N LEU A 78 6.03 2.10 -8.08
CA LEU A 78 6.08 2.02 -6.62
C LEU A 78 4.96 1.15 -6.08
N THR A 79 3.75 1.25 -6.61
CA THR A 79 2.65 0.35 -6.23
C THR A 79 3.06 -1.10 -6.47
N ILE A 80 3.58 -1.44 -7.65
CA ILE A 80 3.96 -2.83 -7.92
C ILE A 80 5.16 -3.27 -7.08
N PHE A 81 6.15 -2.39 -6.86
CA PHE A 81 7.25 -2.66 -5.94
C PHE A 81 6.74 -3.03 -4.54
N TRP A 82 5.86 -2.20 -3.97
CA TRP A 82 5.30 -2.43 -2.64
C TRP A 82 4.45 -3.69 -2.58
N MET A 83 3.62 -3.96 -3.59
CA MET A 83 2.83 -5.19 -3.64
C MET A 83 3.72 -6.45 -3.64
N ASN A 84 4.84 -6.43 -4.38
CA ASN A 84 5.81 -7.53 -4.37
C ASN A 84 6.51 -7.67 -3.02
N ALA A 85 6.98 -6.55 -2.43
CA ALA A 85 7.67 -6.56 -1.14
C ALA A 85 6.76 -7.07 -0.01
N VAL A 86 5.51 -6.59 0.01
CA VAL A 86 4.50 -7.02 0.99
C VAL A 86 4.11 -8.48 0.78
N HIS A 87 3.97 -8.94 -0.46
CA HIS A 87 3.68 -10.35 -0.74
C HIS A 87 4.80 -11.28 -0.27
N ALA A 88 6.07 -10.93 -0.52
CA ALA A 88 7.22 -11.68 0.01
C ALA A 88 7.21 -11.70 1.54
N PHE A 89 7.00 -10.54 2.18
CA PHE A 89 6.90 -10.44 3.64
C PHE A 89 5.78 -11.32 4.19
N TRP A 90 4.60 -11.30 3.57
CA TRP A 90 3.47 -12.15 3.92
C TRP A 90 3.81 -13.64 3.85
N LEU A 91 4.43 -14.09 2.76
CA LEU A 91 4.77 -15.50 2.58
C LEU A 91 5.69 -16.02 3.69
N ASP A 92 6.62 -15.19 4.16
CA ASP A 92 7.56 -15.52 5.23
C ASP A 92 6.89 -15.49 6.62
N HIS A 93 5.92 -14.60 6.84
CA HIS A 93 5.35 -14.32 8.17
C HIS A 93 3.94 -14.84 8.40
N LYS A 94 3.25 -15.42 7.41
CA LYS A 94 1.84 -15.90 7.50
C LYS A 94 1.53 -16.94 8.59
N HIS A 95 2.55 -17.41 9.30
CA HIS A 95 2.43 -18.29 10.46
C HIS A 95 2.20 -17.52 11.77
N LEU A 96 2.40 -16.20 11.78
CA LEU A 96 2.16 -15.30 12.91
C LEU A 96 0.72 -14.76 12.89
N PRO A 97 0.21 -14.25 14.03
CA PRO A 97 -1.06 -13.54 14.08
C PRO A 97 -1.09 -12.34 13.14
N PHE A 98 -2.20 -12.13 12.44
CA PHE A 98 -2.29 -11.11 11.37
C PHE A 98 -2.00 -9.69 11.88
N ALA A 99 -2.47 -9.35 13.08
CA ALA A 99 -2.18 -8.07 13.72
C ALA A 99 -0.67 -7.88 14.03
N GLU A 100 0.07 -8.94 14.35
CA GLU A 100 1.51 -8.85 14.56
C GLU A 100 2.22 -8.55 13.23
N ILE A 101 1.88 -9.27 12.16
CA ILE A 101 2.43 -9.04 10.81
C ILE A 101 2.17 -7.59 10.35
N ALA A 102 0.96 -7.07 10.60
CA ALA A 102 0.59 -5.70 10.24
C ALA A 102 1.40 -4.62 11.01
N ASN A 103 1.82 -4.92 12.24
CA ASN A 103 2.71 -4.02 12.98
C ASN A 103 4.16 -4.14 12.48
N ASP A 104 4.64 -5.35 12.26
CA ASP A 104 6.04 -5.63 11.88
C ASP A 104 6.39 -5.13 10.48
N ILE A 105 5.43 -5.18 9.55
CA ILE A 105 5.67 -4.79 8.16
C ILE A 105 6.04 -3.31 8.03
N ALA A 106 5.43 -2.46 8.86
CA ALA A 106 5.68 -1.01 8.84
C ALA A 106 7.06 -0.64 9.41
N GLU A 107 7.62 -1.48 10.27
CA GLU A 107 8.99 -1.31 10.79
C GLU A 107 10.03 -1.87 9.83
N SER A 108 9.71 -2.96 9.13
CA SER A 108 10.62 -3.68 8.24
C SER A 108 10.73 -3.05 6.84
N LEU A 109 9.62 -2.51 6.34
CA LEU A 109 9.49 -1.92 5.01
C LEU A 109 9.30 -0.41 5.12
N ASP A 110 10.31 0.29 5.61
CA ASP A 110 10.30 1.75 5.69
C ASP A 110 10.12 2.41 4.30
N LYS A 111 9.65 3.66 4.24
CA LYS A 111 9.35 4.37 2.97
C LYS A 111 10.54 4.51 2.01
N ASP A 112 11.77 4.41 2.52
CA ASP A 112 13.02 4.56 1.77
C ASP A 112 13.57 3.17 1.33
N HIS A 113 12.89 2.06 1.67
CA HIS A 113 13.23 0.71 1.25
C HIS A 113 13.47 0.54 -0.27
N PRO A 114 12.74 1.20 -1.20
CA PRO A 114 13.02 1.13 -2.63
C PRO A 114 14.42 1.66 -2.99
N LEU A 115 14.98 2.59 -2.19
CA LEU A 115 16.30 3.19 -2.41
C LEU A 115 17.46 2.20 -2.16
N LYS A 116 17.17 1.02 -1.60
CA LYS A 116 18.13 -0.09 -1.51
C LYS A 116 18.38 -0.76 -2.87
N PHE A 117 17.46 -0.57 -3.82
CA PHE A 117 17.47 -1.24 -5.14
C PHE A 117 17.60 -0.26 -6.31
N TYR A 118 17.09 0.96 -6.15
CA TYR A 118 17.03 1.96 -7.21
C TYR A 118 17.56 3.31 -6.71
N THR A 119 18.15 4.09 -7.62
CA THR A 119 18.52 5.47 -7.27
C THR A 119 17.27 6.35 -7.16
N ARG A 120 17.39 7.44 -6.39
CA ARG A 120 16.30 8.42 -6.24
C ARG A 120 15.93 9.04 -7.59
N GLU A 121 16.94 9.33 -8.40
CA GLU A 121 16.79 9.92 -9.73
C GLU A 121 16.00 9.00 -10.66
N LEU A 122 16.26 7.68 -10.60
CA LEU A 122 15.53 6.71 -11.40
C LEU A 122 14.08 6.56 -10.93
N LEU A 123 13.87 6.38 -9.61
CA LEU A 123 12.53 6.15 -9.04
C LEU A 123 11.58 7.31 -9.32
N PHE A 124 12.04 8.55 -9.21
CA PHE A 124 11.16 9.71 -9.37
C PHE A 124 11.14 10.28 -10.79
N SER A 125 11.69 9.55 -11.77
CA SER A 125 11.59 9.91 -13.18
C SER A 125 10.16 9.70 -13.71
N ASP A 126 9.78 10.48 -14.73
CA ASP A 126 8.47 10.33 -15.38
C ASP A 126 8.29 8.94 -16.03
N GLU A 127 9.39 8.33 -16.47
CA GLU A 127 9.39 6.99 -17.03
C GLU A 127 9.01 5.96 -15.96
N ALA A 128 9.68 5.99 -14.80
CA ALA A 128 9.40 5.08 -13.70
C ALA A 128 7.98 5.27 -13.13
N ARG A 129 7.37 6.46 -13.25
CA ARG A 129 5.97 6.66 -12.82
C ARG A 129 4.94 5.88 -13.65
N LYS A 130 5.25 5.59 -14.92
CA LYS A 130 4.28 5.09 -15.91
C LYS A 130 4.61 3.70 -16.49
N ARG A 131 5.82 3.18 -16.28
CA ARG A 131 6.25 1.88 -16.85
C ARG A 131 6.56 0.87 -15.75
N PHE A 132 5.82 -0.24 -15.72
CA PHE A 132 6.18 -1.50 -15.07
C PHE A 132 5.76 -2.67 -15.94
#